data_AF-A0A3D1CJ51-F1
#
_entry.id   AF-A0A3D1CJ51-F1
#
_cell.length_a   1.000
_cell.length_b   1.000
_cell.length_c   1.000
_cell.angle_alpha   90.00
_cell.angle_beta   90.00
_cell.angle_gamma   90.00
#
_symmetry.space_group_name_H-M   'P 1'
#
loop_
_entity.id
_entity.type
_entity.pdbx_description
1 polymer ?
#
loop_
_entity_poly.entity_id
_entity_poly.type
_entity_poly.pdbx_seq_one_letter_code
_entity_poly.pdbx_strand_id
1 'polypeptide(L)'
;MSQPKVSAPIASNEIESPIINSPFREPEFFWQIEKGNQPLKASGRRPASYFYRVPESSGRNRKVNDQLSLEGDLGIGQQEDIPLVNWLRQRIKEWRA
;
A
#
# COMPACT_ATOMS: atom_id res chain seq x y z
N MET A 1 -4.86 33.24 -27.34
CA MET A 1 -5.08 32.99 -25.90
C MET A 1 -5.24 31.48 -25.71
N SER A 2 -4.15 30.76 -25.45
CA SER A 2 -4.22 29.32 -25.11
C SER A 2 -4.63 29.20 -23.65
N GLN A 3 -5.77 28.56 -23.39
CA GLN A 3 -6.19 28.25 -22.04
C GLN A 3 -5.18 27.29 -21.39
N PRO A 4 -4.83 27.48 -20.10
CA PRO A 4 -4.00 26.53 -19.39
C PRO A 4 -4.76 25.21 -19.22
N LYS A 5 -4.09 24.12 -19.59
CA LYS A 5 -4.58 22.74 -19.42
C LYS A 5 -4.69 22.48 -17.91
N VAL A 6 -5.90 22.58 -17.35
CA VAL A 6 -6.16 22.25 -15.95
C VAL A 6 -5.90 20.76 -15.77
N SER A 7 -4.80 20.44 -15.07
CA SER A 7 -4.46 19.07 -14.67
C SER A 7 -5.60 18.51 -13.84
N ALA A 8 -6.11 17.34 -14.23
CA ALA A 8 -7.18 16.65 -13.53
C ALA A 8 -6.85 16.51 -12.02
N PRO A 9 -7.84 16.65 -11.13
CA PRO A 9 -7.61 16.53 -9.69
C PRO A 9 -7.00 15.17 -9.39
N ILE A 10 -5.97 15.16 -8.54
CA ILE A 10 -5.36 13.94 -8.00
C ILE A 10 -6.51 13.13 -7.39
N ALA A 11 -6.76 11.92 -7.92
CA ALA A 11 -7.82 11.05 -7.41
C ALA A 11 -7.63 10.89 -5.90
N SER A 12 -8.66 11.24 -5.12
CA SER A 12 -8.64 11.05 -3.68
C SER A 12 -8.57 9.55 -3.37
N ASN A 13 -7.76 9.17 -2.37
CA ASN A 13 -7.70 7.80 -1.85
C ASN A 13 -8.91 7.45 -0.96
N GLU A 14 -9.94 8.29 -0.96
CA GLU A 14 -11.11 8.13 -0.12
C GLU A 14 -11.99 7.03 -0.68
N ILE A 15 -12.42 6.14 0.22
CA ILE A 15 -13.22 4.98 -0.11
C ILE A 15 -14.50 5.09 0.71
N GLU A 16 -15.65 5.01 0.04
CA GLU A 16 -16.97 5.13 0.67
C GLU A 16 -17.19 4.07 1.76
N SER A 17 -16.75 2.83 1.51
CA SER A 17 -16.89 1.70 2.43
C SER A 17 -15.52 1.05 2.71
N PRO A 18 -14.81 1.48 3.76
CA PRO A 18 -13.48 0.95 4.09
C PRO A 18 -13.54 -0.50 4.64
N ILE A 19 -14.63 -0.86 5.33
CA ILE A 19 -14.82 -2.21 5.90
C ILE A 19 -15.53 -3.09 4.86
N ILE A 20 -14.76 -3.91 4.14
CA ILE A 20 -15.25 -4.73 3.02
C ILE A 20 -15.30 -6.24 3.31
N ASN A 21 -14.86 -6.68 4.49
CA ASN A 21 -14.79 -8.10 4.86
C ASN A 21 -15.52 -8.36 6.17
N SER A 22 -16.00 -9.60 6.33
CA SER A 22 -16.60 -10.09 7.58
C SER A 22 -15.52 -10.42 8.62
N PRO A 23 -15.75 -10.17 9.92
CA PRO A 23 -14.82 -10.58 10.98
C PRO A 23 -14.77 -12.10 11.20
N PHE A 24 -15.77 -12.85 10.73
CA PHE A 24 -15.89 -14.30 10.98
C PHE A 24 -15.49 -15.18 9.80
N ARG A 25 -15.35 -14.59 8.60
CA ARG A 25 -15.00 -15.31 7.37
C ARG A 25 -13.61 -14.91 6.91
N GLU A 26 -13.02 -15.73 6.04
CA GLU A 26 -11.77 -15.35 5.40
C GLU A 26 -11.96 -14.09 4.54
N PRO A 27 -11.02 -13.13 4.52
CA PRO A 27 -11.11 -11.97 3.66
C PRO A 27 -11.19 -12.34 2.18
N GLU A 28 -12.23 -11.87 1.51
CA GLU A 28 -12.52 -12.15 0.10
C GLU A 28 -12.15 -10.98 -0.82
N PHE A 29 -11.95 -9.79 -0.26
CA PHE A 29 -11.64 -8.59 -1.04
C PHE A 29 -10.57 -7.75 -0.35
N PHE A 30 -9.83 -6.98 -1.15
CA PHE A 30 -8.95 -5.93 -0.65
C PHE A 30 -9.00 -4.70 -1.56
N TRP A 31 -8.70 -3.54 -0.98
CA TRP A 31 -8.51 -2.32 -1.76
C TRP A 31 -7.07 -2.26 -2.26
N GLN A 32 -6.89 -2.18 -3.58
CA GLN A 32 -5.64 -1.87 -4.25
C GLN A 32 -5.56 -0.36 -4.43
N ILE A 33 -4.61 0.27 -3.74
CA ILE A 33 -4.43 1.72 -3.73
C ILE A 33 -3.07 2.01 -4.35
N GLU A 34 -3.09 2.73 -5.47
CA GLU A 34 -1.90 3.15 -6.21
C GLU A 34 -1.88 4.67 -6.30
N LYS A 35 -0.69 5.28 -6.20
CA LYS A 35 -0.55 6.74 -6.19
C LYS A 35 -1.08 7.32 -7.50
N GLY A 36 -2.11 8.16 -7.42
CA GLY A 36 -2.71 8.85 -8.56
C GLY A 36 -3.85 8.08 -9.24
N ASN A 37 -4.12 6.84 -8.85
CA ASN A 37 -5.25 6.05 -9.34
C ASN A 37 -6.38 5.99 -8.30
N GLN A 38 -7.62 5.81 -8.74
CA GLN A 38 -8.72 5.52 -7.83
C GLN A 38 -8.54 4.14 -7.19
N PRO A 39 -8.88 3.96 -5.90
CA PRO A 39 -8.83 2.66 -5.24
C PRO A 39 -9.68 1.61 -5.96
N LEU A 40 -9.09 0.45 -6.27
CA LEU A 40 -9.77 -0.66 -6.93
C LEU A 40 -10.07 -1.77 -5.92
N LYS A 41 -11.30 -2.28 -5.94
CA LYS A 41 -11.69 -3.44 -5.14
C LYS A 41 -11.25 -4.72 -5.85
N ALA A 42 -10.13 -5.28 -5.43
CA ALA A 42 -9.61 -6.54 -5.95
C ALA A 42 -10.23 -7.73 -5.19
N SER A 43 -10.52 -8.81 -5.94
CA SER A 43 -11.01 -10.07 -5.40
C SER A 43 -9.86 -10.95 -4.89
N GLY A 44 -10.14 -11.75 -3.87
CA GLY A 44 -9.19 -12.61 -3.19
C GLY A 44 -8.62 -11.99 -1.91
N ARG A 45 -7.88 -12.80 -1.17
CA ARG A 45 -7.17 -12.36 0.03
C ARG A 45 -5.85 -11.69 -0.36
N ARG A 46 -5.61 -10.48 0.14
CA ARG A 46 -4.35 -9.76 -0.09
C ARG A 46 -3.14 -10.59 0.37
N PRO A 47 -2.09 -10.74 -0.47
CA PRO A 47 -0.82 -11.30 -0.03
C PRO A 47 -0.24 -10.53 1.16
N ALA A 48 0.36 -11.26 2.10
CA ALA A 48 1.13 -10.68 3.19
C ALA A 48 2.43 -10.09 2.61
N SER A 49 2.55 -8.78 2.76
CA SER A 49 3.72 -7.99 2.42
C SER A 49 3.85 -6.84 3.41
N TYR A 50 5.05 -6.26 3.49
CA TYR A 50 5.31 -5.04 4.22
C TYR A 50 6.03 -4.05 3.31
N PHE A 51 5.85 -2.76 3.56
CA PHE A 51 6.59 -1.72 2.87
C PHE A 51 7.81 -1.36 3.72
N TYR A 52 8.99 -1.74 3.23
CA TYR A 52 10.24 -1.34 3.85
C TYR A 52 10.62 0.06 3.39
N ARG A 53 10.89 0.95 4.35
CA ARG A 53 11.42 2.29 4.10
C ARG A 53 12.76 2.42 4.78
N VAL A 54 13.78 2.78 4.00
CA VAL A 54 15.10 3.14 4.55
C VAL A 54 14.98 4.56 5.10
N PRO A 55 15.21 4.80 6.39
CA PRO A 55 15.28 6.15 6.93
C PRO A 55 16.41 6.93 6.23
N GLU A 56 16.17 8.21 5.87
CA GLU A 56 17.22 9.03 5.25
C GLU A 56 18.50 9.14 6.12
N SER A 57 18.36 8.96 7.44
CA SER A 57 19.47 8.92 8.40
C SER A 57 20.35 7.66 8.35
N SER A 58 19.99 6.64 7.55
CA SER A 58 20.73 5.35 7.50
C SER A 58 21.85 5.33 6.45
N GLY A 59 21.97 6.37 5.61
CA GLY A 59 23.08 6.53 4.68
C GLY A 59 24.35 6.96 5.40
N ARG A 60 25.44 6.20 5.25
CA ARG A 60 26.71 6.35 5.99
C ARG A 60 27.47 7.68 5.81
N ASN A 61 26.92 8.68 5.12
CA ASN A 61 27.62 9.95 4.81
C ASN A 61 26.67 11.10 4.41
N ARG A 62 25.79 11.60 5.28
CA ARG A 62 25.16 12.91 5.02
C ARG A 62 24.84 13.69 6.29
N LYS A 63 25.20 14.98 6.26
CA LYS A 63 24.95 15.95 7.33
C LYS A 63 23.44 16.07 7.57
N VAL A 64 23.04 15.81 8.81
CA VAL A 64 21.70 16.06 9.34
C VAL A 64 21.47 17.57 9.30
N ASN A 65 20.78 18.09 8.29
CA ASN A 65 20.38 19.49 8.32
C ASN A 65 19.08 19.84 7.59
N ASP A 66 18.33 18.86 7.08
CA ASP A 66 16.94 19.11 6.69
C ASP A 66 16.03 18.51 7.76
N GLN A 67 15.26 19.41 8.35
CA GLN A 67 14.11 19.11 9.18
C GLN A 67 13.30 18.04 8.44
N LEU A 68 13.20 16.84 9.03
CA LEU A 68 12.41 15.71 8.52
C LEU A 68 10.98 16.18 8.32
N SER A 69 10.71 16.73 7.15
CA SER A 69 9.36 17.03 6.71
C SER A 69 8.67 15.67 6.71
N LEU A 70 7.62 15.51 7.51
CA LEU A 70 6.77 14.32 7.45
C LEU A 70 6.16 14.15 6.03
N GLU A 71 6.24 15.21 5.23
CA GLU A 71 5.86 15.41 3.84
C GLU A 71 6.99 15.17 2.83
N GLY A 72 8.19 14.77 3.27
CA GLY A 72 9.26 14.38 2.36
C GLY A 72 8.73 13.31 1.41
N ASP A 73 9.12 13.37 0.14
CA ASP A 73 8.80 12.40 -0.93
C ASP A 73 9.50 11.05 -0.65
N LEU A 74 9.36 10.56 0.59
CA LEU A 74 9.58 9.20 1.01
C LEU A 74 8.59 8.40 0.19
N GLY A 75 9.04 7.96 -0.99
CA GLY A 75 8.30 7.05 -1.84
C GLY A 75 7.71 5.90 -1.01
N ILE A 76 6.68 5.25 -1.55
CA ILE A 76 5.82 4.24 -0.86
C ILE A 76 6.64 3.20 -0.06
N GLY A 77 7.89 2.97 -0.47
CA GLY A 77 8.83 1.99 0.07
C GLY A 77 8.98 0.86 -0.94
N GLN A 78 9.92 -0.05 -0.70
CA GLN A 78 9.92 -1.31 -1.45
C GLN A 78 8.91 -2.24 -0.79
N GLN A 79 8.01 -2.82 -1.59
CA GLN A 79 7.12 -3.86 -1.13
C GLN A 79 7.90 -5.17 -1.06
N GLU A 80 8.03 -5.71 0.14
CA GLU A 80 8.64 -7.00 0.39
C GLU A 80 7.56 -7.99 0.80
N ASP A 81 7.49 -9.11 0.09
CA ASP A 81 6.54 -10.17 0.40
C ASP A 81 6.99 -10.98 1.62
N ILE A 82 6.02 -11.55 2.34
CA ILE A 82 6.27 -12.44 3.48
C ILE A 82 5.93 -13.88 3.04
N PRO A 83 6.85 -14.57 2.33
CA PRO A 83 6.57 -15.86 1.69
C PRO A 83 6.18 -16.95 2.68
N LEU A 84 6.73 -16.94 3.89
CA LEU A 84 6.36 -17.90 4.94
C LEU A 84 4.88 -17.79 5.34
N VAL A 85 4.38 -16.56 5.48
CA VAL A 85 2.96 -16.30 5.81
C VAL A 85 2.07 -16.64 4.62
N ASN A 86 2.51 -16.24 3.41
CA ASN A 86 2.20 -16.81 2.10
C ASN A 86 1.77 -18.28 2.16
N TRP A 87 2.80 -19.07 2.38
CA TRP A 87 2.78 -20.51 2.34
C TRP A 87 1.91 -21.11 3.46
N LEU A 88 2.01 -20.60 4.69
CA LEU A 88 1.23 -21.11 5.81
C LEU A 88 -0.28 -20.95 5.58
N ARG A 89 -0.71 -19.80 5.03
CA ARG A 89 -2.13 -19.56 4.70
C ARG A 89 -2.63 -20.57 3.67
N GLN A 90 -1.83 -20.87 2.65
CA GLN A 90 -2.17 -21.89 1.67
C GLN A 90 -2.31 -23.27 2.33
N ARG A 91 -1.37 -23.66 3.18
CA ARG A 91 -1.43 -24.95 3.91
C ARG A 91 -2.64 -25.08 4.81
N ILE A 92 -3.02 -24.02 5.52
CA ILE A 92 -4.23 -24.02 6.35
C ILE A 92 -5.48 -24.19 5.46
N LYS A 93 -5.51 -23.54 4.29
CA LYS A 93 -6.62 -23.68 3.34
C LYS A 93 -6.74 -25.11 2.81
N GLU A 94 -5.62 -25.71 2.43
CA GLU A 94 -5.54 -27.12 2.02
C GLU A 94 -6.00 -28.08 3.12
N TRP A 95 -5.65 -27.79 4.39
CA TRP A 95 -6.02 -28.64 5.52
C TRP A 95 -7.51 -28.54 5.91
N ARG A 96 -8.15 -27.40 5.68
CA ARG A 96 -9.57 -27.18 5.96
C ARG A 96 -10.52 -27.68 4.87
N ALA A 97 -9.98 -27.98 3.68
CA ALA A 97 -10.73 -28.52 2.54
C ALA A 97 -11.00 -30.01 2.74
#